data_AF-A0A2H0MI94-F1
#
_entry.id   AF-A0A2H0MI94-F1
#
_cell.length_a   1.000
_cell.length_b   1.000
_cell.length_c   1.000
_cell.angle_alpha   90.00
_cell.angle_beta   90.00
_cell.angle_gamma   90.00
#
_symmetry.space_group_name_H-M   'P 1'
#
loop_
_entity.id
_entity.type
_entity.pdbx_description
1 polymer ?
#
loop_
_entity_poly.entity_id
_entity_poly.type
_entity_poly.pdbx_seq_one_letter_code
_entity_poly.pdbx_strand_id
1 'polypeptide(L)'
;MTGIFSRLSGFAGLFSVLVLSACALPNTTNQSDTNTFAEPAAAEVIAVGFDNITDKYIEPVSLSRIGVDGLRGLGSIDPGLSMSEQAGDLVMYEHGQEIGRMRIPPETDVRAWAAAIVALTEKARDHSDEVRAASSEKIYEALFDGAL
;
A
#
# COMPACT_ATOMS: atom_id res chain seq x y z
N MET A 1 75.30 -30.71 4.25
CA MET A 1 76.13 -29.83 3.40
C MET A 1 75.24 -29.30 2.26
N THR A 2 75.04 -27.97 2.20
CA THR A 2 74.84 -27.09 1.01
C THR A 2 74.02 -27.62 -0.20
N GLY A 3 73.07 -26.91 -0.79
CA GLY A 3 72.80 -25.48 -0.76
C GLY A 3 71.66 -25.08 -1.72
N ILE A 4 71.39 -23.78 -1.72
CA ILE A 4 70.46 -22.99 -2.53
C ILE A 4 70.94 -22.89 -3.99
N PHE A 5 70.02 -22.81 -4.97
CA PHE A 5 70.08 -22.03 -6.24
C PHE A 5 68.83 -22.41 -7.09
N SER A 6 67.80 -21.55 -7.12
CA SER A 6 67.43 -20.66 -8.25
C SER A 6 67.05 -21.38 -9.54
N ARG A 7 65.82 -21.15 -10.07
CA ARG A 7 65.56 -20.37 -11.30
C ARG A 7 64.06 -20.21 -11.56
N LEU A 8 63.71 -18.95 -11.85
CA LEU A 8 62.44 -18.41 -12.34
C LEU A 8 62.19 -18.78 -13.81
N SER A 9 60.97 -18.52 -14.29
CA SER A 9 60.48 -18.53 -15.69
C SER A 9 59.84 -19.85 -16.13
N GLY A 10 58.60 -19.91 -16.62
CA GLY A 10 57.67 -18.88 -17.07
C GLY A 10 56.81 -19.44 -18.20
N PHE A 11 55.50 -19.31 -18.04
CA PHE A 11 54.47 -19.24 -19.08
C PHE A 11 54.06 -20.45 -19.94
N ALA A 12 52.76 -20.41 -20.25
CA ALA A 12 52.02 -21.08 -21.32
C ALA A 12 51.77 -22.58 -21.11
N GLY A 13 50.54 -23.07 -20.98
CA GLY A 13 49.24 -22.47 -21.20
C GLY A 13 48.28 -23.63 -21.33
N LEU A 14 47.61 -23.99 -20.24
CA LEU A 14 46.66 -25.11 -20.22
C LEU A 14 45.25 -24.56 -19.98
N PHE A 15 44.55 -24.38 -21.10
CA PHE A 15 43.18 -24.85 -21.31
C PHE A 15 42.31 -25.00 -20.04
N SER A 16 41.40 -24.07 -19.82
CA SER A 16 40.17 -24.37 -19.08
C SER A 16 39.00 -23.74 -19.78
N VAL A 17 38.26 -24.64 -20.42
CA VAL A 17 36.99 -24.44 -21.11
C VAL A 17 36.01 -23.78 -20.14
N LEU A 18 35.57 -22.58 -20.49
CA LEU A 18 34.53 -21.84 -19.79
C LEU A 18 33.18 -22.50 -20.11
N VAL A 19 32.74 -23.41 -19.25
CA VAL A 19 31.39 -23.98 -19.29
C VAL A 19 30.46 -22.98 -18.59
N LEU A 20 29.80 -22.12 -19.37
CA LEU A 20 28.68 -21.32 -18.89
C LEU A 20 27.43 -22.21 -18.85
N SER A 21 27.30 -23.04 -17.81
CA SER A 21 26.01 -23.61 -17.42
C SER A 21 25.15 -22.50 -16.84
N ALA A 22 24.37 -21.85 -17.71
CA ALA A 22 23.26 -21.01 -17.30
C ALA A 22 22.21 -21.92 -16.64
N CYS A 23 22.20 -21.97 -15.31
CA CYS A 23 21.01 -22.38 -14.59
C CYS A 23 19.94 -21.32 -14.86
N ALA A 24 19.12 -21.54 -15.89
CA ALA A 24 17.83 -20.90 -16.00
C ALA A 24 17.01 -21.35 -14.79
N LEU A 25 17.06 -20.55 -13.70
CA LEU A 25 16.04 -20.62 -12.68
C LEU A 25 14.72 -20.24 -13.37
N PRO A 26 13.70 -21.10 -13.40
CA PRO A 26 12.37 -20.63 -13.72
C PRO A 26 11.98 -19.71 -12.57
N ASN A 27 12.06 -18.40 -12.83
CA ASN A 27 11.42 -17.39 -12.00
C ASN A 27 9.92 -17.58 -12.20
N THR A 28 9.33 -18.60 -11.58
CA THR A 28 7.91 -18.62 -11.28
C THR A 28 7.68 -17.60 -10.17
N THR A 29 7.84 -16.32 -10.51
CA THR A 29 7.04 -15.26 -9.92
C THR A 29 5.62 -15.52 -10.39
N ASN A 30 4.96 -16.50 -9.78
CA ASN A 30 3.54 -16.38 -9.47
C ASN A 30 3.43 -15.20 -8.51
N GLN A 31 3.64 -14.00 -9.04
CA GLN A 31 3.18 -12.77 -8.45
C GLN A 31 1.67 -12.77 -8.62
N SER A 32 1.01 -13.60 -7.83
CA SER A 32 -0.16 -13.10 -7.13
C SER A 32 0.37 -12.03 -6.18
N ASP A 33 0.73 -10.86 -6.74
CA ASP A 33 0.98 -9.63 -6.00
C ASP A 33 -0.35 -9.29 -5.33
N THR A 34 -0.63 -9.97 -4.23
CA THR A 34 -1.53 -9.43 -3.22
C THR A 34 -0.74 -8.29 -2.62
N ASN A 35 -0.73 -7.16 -3.33
CA ASN A 35 -0.22 -5.88 -2.87
C ASN A 35 -1.02 -5.56 -1.61
N THR A 36 -0.51 -6.00 -0.45
CA THR A 36 -1.13 -5.78 0.84
C THR A 36 -1.26 -4.28 1.02
N PHE A 37 -2.50 -3.78 1.08
CA PHE A 37 -2.78 -2.37 1.34
C PHE A 37 -2.26 -1.97 2.73
N ALA A 38 -2.37 -2.86 3.72
CA ALA A 38 -1.77 -2.74 5.04
C ALA A 38 -0.23 -2.90 5.05
N GLU A 39 0.47 -1.87 4.60
CA GLU A 39 1.87 -1.61 4.97
C GLU A 39 1.92 -0.23 5.67
N PRO A 40 2.92 0.06 6.53
CA PRO A 40 3.11 1.40 7.13
C PRO A 40 3.11 2.54 6.08
N ALA A 41 3.45 2.21 4.83
CA ALA A 41 3.41 3.09 3.68
C ALA A 41 2.02 3.65 3.35
N ALA A 42 0.92 2.90 3.55
CA ALA A 42 -0.41 3.37 3.18
C ALA A 42 -0.87 4.56 4.02
N ALA A 43 -0.62 4.50 5.34
CA ALA A 43 -0.91 5.62 6.23
C ALA A 43 -0.09 6.87 5.86
N GLU A 44 1.17 6.69 5.43
CA GLU A 44 2.01 7.81 4.98
C GLU A 44 1.50 8.42 3.68
N VAL A 45 1.18 7.61 2.67
CA VAL A 45 0.62 8.08 1.39
C VAL A 45 -0.67 8.85 1.61
N ILE A 46 -1.57 8.33 2.44
CA ILE A 46 -2.84 9.00 2.77
C ILE A 46 -2.58 10.30 3.52
N ALA A 47 -1.72 10.28 4.55
CA ALA A 47 -1.41 11.48 5.32
C ALA A 47 -0.82 12.59 4.45
N VAL A 48 0.17 12.26 3.62
CA VAL A 48 0.79 13.23 2.69
C VAL A 48 -0.21 13.73 1.65
N GLY A 49 -1.04 12.86 1.09
CA GLY A 49 -2.05 13.24 0.11
C GLY A 49 -3.07 14.21 0.71
N PHE A 50 -3.58 13.91 1.90
CA PHE A 50 -4.61 14.72 2.55
C PHE A 50 -4.09 16.06 3.02
N ASP A 51 -2.87 16.11 3.58
CA ASP A 51 -2.19 17.36 3.96
C ASP A 51 -2.03 18.30 2.74
N ASN A 52 -1.65 17.74 1.59
CA ASN A 52 -1.56 18.47 0.33
C ASN A 52 -2.93 18.96 -0.18
N ILE A 53 -4.00 18.21 0.04
CA ILE A 53 -5.36 18.62 -0.32
C ILE A 53 -5.78 19.79 0.57
N THR A 54 -5.60 19.70 1.89
CA THR A 54 -6.00 20.77 2.81
C THR A 54 -5.24 22.08 2.58
N ASP A 55 -3.95 22.00 2.19
CA ASP A 55 -3.09 23.17 2.01
C ASP A 55 -3.36 23.96 0.71
N LYS A 56 -3.94 23.32 -0.31
CA LYS A 56 -4.07 23.93 -1.65
C LYS A 56 -5.43 24.59 -1.93
N TYR A 57 -6.41 24.43 -1.05
CA TYR A 57 -7.74 25.00 -1.25
C TYR A 57 -7.84 26.43 -0.71
N ILE A 58 -8.48 27.31 -1.50
CA ILE A 58 -8.72 28.72 -1.14
C ILE A 58 -9.64 28.83 0.09
N GLU A 59 -10.53 27.85 0.28
CA GLU A 59 -11.37 27.67 1.46
C GLU A 59 -10.93 26.38 2.18
N PRO A 60 -10.57 26.42 3.48
CA PRO A 60 -10.10 25.24 4.19
C PRO A 60 -11.17 24.13 4.19
N VAL A 61 -10.85 22.99 3.59
CA VAL A 61 -11.67 21.79 3.71
C VAL A 61 -11.22 21.04 4.96
N SER A 62 -12.16 20.62 5.82
CA SER A 62 -11.79 19.90 7.04
C SER A 62 -11.30 18.48 6.73
N LEU A 63 -10.32 17.99 7.50
CA LEU A 63 -9.85 16.60 7.40
C LEU A 63 -10.98 15.60 7.59
N SER A 64 -12.00 15.95 8.39
CA SER A 64 -13.18 15.11 8.58
C SER A 64 -13.97 14.93 7.29
N ARG A 65 -14.21 16.03 6.55
CA ARG A 65 -14.92 15.95 5.28
C ARG A 65 -14.13 15.10 4.27
N ILE A 66 -12.85 15.40 4.09
CA ILE A 66 -11.97 14.70 3.13
C ILE A 66 -11.87 13.21 3.50
N GLY A 67 -11.73 12.86 4.78
CA GLY A 67 -11.64 11.46 5.22
C GLY A 67 -12.92 10.67 5.08
N VAL A 68 -14.05 11.27 5.42
CA VAL A 68 -15.35 10.61 5.22
C VAL A 68 -15.64 10.44 3.72
N ASP A 69 -15.44 11.49 2.92
CA ASP A 69 -15.71 11.44 1.48
C ASP A 69 -14.73 10.51 0.75
N GLY A 70 -13.45 10.47 1.17
CA GLY A 70 -12.49 9.50 0.67
C GLY A 70 -12.90 8.06 0.97
N LEU A 71 -13.34 7.75 2.20
CA LEU A 71 -13.86 6.42 2.53
C LEU A 71 -15.13 6.06 1.74
N ARG A 72 -16.00 7.03 1.43
CA ARG A 72 -17.16 6.82 0.54
C ARG A 72 -16.72 6.48 -0.89
N GLY A 73 -15.56 6.96 -1.32
CA GLY A 73 -14.95 6.66 -2.61
C GLY A 73 -14.74 5.16 -2.86
N LEU A 74 -14.57 4.34 -1.82
CA LEU A 74 -14.51 2.87 -1.94
C LEU A 74 -15.77 2.27 -2.58
N GLY A 75 -16.91 2.96 -2.51
CA GLY A 75 -18.15 2.58 -3.20
C GLY A 75 -18.03 2.53 -4.74
N SER A 76 -17.00 3.17 -5.32
CA SER A 76 -16.68 3.06 -6.75
C SER A 76 -16.06 1.72 -7.13
N ILE A 77 -15.47 1.00 -6.17
CA ILE A 77 -14.93 -0.35 -6.33
C ILE A 77 -16.01 -1.38 -6.03
N ASP A 78 -16.72 -1.20 -4.91
CA ASP A 78 -17.84 -2.05 -4.49
C ASP A 78 -19.07 -1.20 -4.11
N PRO A 79 -20.12 -1.16 -4.95
CA PRO A 79 -21.34 -0.40 -4.66
C PRO A 79 -22.11 -0.84 -3.42
N GLY A 80 -21.82 -2.01 -2.86
CA GLY A 80 -22.37 -2.49 -1.60
C GLY A 80 -21.80 -1.78 -0.37
N LEU A 81 -20.65 -1.10 -0.51
CA LEU A 81 -20.01 -0.37 0.57
C LEU A 81 -20.63 1.01 0.79
N SER A 82 -20.81 1.36 2.06
CA SER A 82 -21.25 2.70 2.45
C SER A 82 -20.65 3.14 3.78
N MET A 83 -20.62 4.46 3.99
CA MET A 83 -20.05 5.11 5.18
C MET A 83 -21.06 6.07 5.81
N SER A 84 -21.20 5.99 7.13
CA SER A 84 -22.10 6.83 7.91
C SER A 84 -21.39 7.38 9.16
N GLU A 85 -21.77 8.58 9.57
CA GLU A 85 -21.36 9.16 10.85
C GLU A 85 -22.50 9.01 11.86
N GLN A 86 -22.25 8.33 12.98
CA GLN A 86 -23.27 8.01 13.98
C GLN A 86 -22.74 8.21 15.39
N ALA A 87 -23.36 9.12 16.13
CA ALA A 87 -23.06 9.36 17.55
C ALA A 87 -21.56 9.58 17.86
N GLY A 88 -20.83 10.23 16.93
CA GLY A 88 -19.40 10.49 17.07
C GLY A 88 -18.50 9.37 16.54
N ASP A 89 -19.05 8.34 15.90
CA ASP A 89 -18.29 7.26 15.27
C ASP A 89 -18.46 7.27 13.74
N LEU A 90 -17.40 6.88 13.03
CA LEU A 90 -17.42 6.43 11.64
C LEU A 90 -17.91 4.98 11.62
N VAL A 91 -18.90 4.67 10.80
CA VAL A 91 -19.47 3.33 10.67
C VAL A 91 -19.50 2.93 9.20
N MET A 92 -18.80 1.83 8.88
CA MET A 92 -18.76 1.24 7.56
C MET A 92 -19.74 0.07 7.46
N TYR A 93 -20.45 0.02 6.34
CA TYR A 93 -21.39 -1.05 6.03
C TYR A 93 -21.05 -1.73 4.71
N GLU A 94 -21.33 -3.02 4.62
CA GLU A 94 -21.40 -3.80 3.38
C GLU A 94 -22.82 -4.35 3.26
N HIS A 95 -23.54 -3.99 2.20
CA HIS A 95 -24.96 -4.33 1.98
C HIS A 95 -25.88 -4.07 3.19
N GLY A 96 -25.57 -3.03 3.96
CA GLY A 96 -26.32 -2.64 5.17
C GLY A 96 -25.92 -3.38 6.46
N GLN A 97 -24.98 -4.33 6.40
CA GLN A 97 -24.37 -4.95 7.59
C GLN A 97 -23.18 -4.11 8.06
N GLU A 98 -23.12 -3.77 9.34
CA GLU A 98 -21.95 -3.09 9.93
C GLU A 98 -20.72 -4.01 9.88
N ILE A 99 -19.66 -3.56 9.22
CA ILE A 99 -18.38 -4.29 9.09
C ILE A 99 -17.23 -3.61 9.83
N GLY A 100 -17.38 -2.33 10.19
CA GLY A 100 -16.36 -1.58 10.90
C GLY A 100 -16.91 -0.35 11.59
N ARG A 101 -16.33 -0.01 12.75
CA ARG A 101 -16.67 1.17 13.54
C ARG A 101 -15.42 1.76 14.16
N MET A 102 -15.28 3.07 14.08
CA MET A 102 -14.18 3.80 14.72
C MET A 102 -14.66 5.13 15.27
N ARG A 103 -14.07 5.59 16.38
CA ARG A 103 -14.30 6.96 16.87
C ARG A 103 -13.82 7.96 15.82
N ILE A 104 -14.61 9.00 15.54
CA ILE A 104 -14.20 10.09 14.65
C ILE A 104 -12.89 10.70 15.18
N PRO A 105 -11.81 10.71 14.38
CA PRO A 105 -10.55 11.34 14.78
C PRO A 105 -10.69 12.86 14.95
N PRO A 106 -9.83 13.51 15.74
CA PRO A 106 -9.79 14.97 15.84
C PRO A 106 -9.57 15.61 14.46
N GLU A 107 -10.29 16.71 14.17
CA GLU A 107 -10.24 17.38 12.85
C GLU A 107 -8.85 17.95 12.48
N THR A 108 -7.94 18.07 13.45
CA THR A 108 -6.59 18.60 13.27
C THR A 108 -5.51 17.51 13.24
N ASP A 109 -5.89 16.23 13.35
CA ASP A 109 -4.94 15.12 13.44
C ASP A 109 -4.94 14.27 12.16
N VAL A 110 -4.12 14.71 11.20
CA VAL A 110 -3.97 14.03 9.91
C VAL A 110 -3.49 12.58 10.05
N ARG A 111 -2.67 12.27 11.06
CA ARG A 111 -2.18 10.90 11.28
C ARG A 111 -3.27 9.99 11.81
N ALA A 112 -4.10 10.50 12.73
CA ALA A 112 -5.25 9.76 13.23
C ALA A 112 -6.29 9.52 12.12
N TRP A 113 -6.51 10.49 11.23
CA TRP A 113 -7.35 10.30 10.04
C TRP A 113 -6.77 9.26 9.08
N ALA A 114 -5.49 9.34 8.75
CA ALA A 114 -4.85 8.35 7.89
C ALA A 114 -4.93 6.93 8.48
N ALA A 115 -4.71 6.79 9.79
CA ALA A 115 -4.85 5.51 10.48
C ALA A 115 -6.29 4.98 10.45
N ALA A 116 -7.30 5.83 10.64
CA ALA A 116 -8.71 5.45 10.55
C ALA A 116 -9.10 5.00 9.14
N ILE A 117 -8.63 5.70 8.11
CA ILE A 117 -8.89 5.35 6.71
C ILE A 117 -8.26 4.00 6.39
N VAL A 118 -7.01 3.76 6.80
CA VAL A 118 -6.34 2.47 6.58
C VAL A 118 -7.11 1.35 7.26
N ALA A 119 -7.47 1.52 8.54
CA ALA A 119 -8.17 0.50 9.31
C ALA A 119 -9.55 0.15 8.72
N LEU A 120 -10.33 1.15 8.29
CA LEU A 120 -11.63 0.91 7.67
C LEU A 120 -11.51 0.34 6.25
N THR A 121 -10.48 0.70 5.50
CA THR A 121 -10.21 0.09 4.18
C THR A 121 -9.81 -1.38 4.31
N GLU A 122 -9.03 -1.75 5.34
CA GLU A 122 -8.77 -3.16 5.65
C GLU A 122 -10.05 -3.90 6.03
N LYS A 123 -10.98 -3.26 6.76
CA LYS A 123 -12.31 -3.85 6.99
C LYS A 123 -13.10 -4.05 5.70
N ALA A 124 -13.03 -3.10 4.77
CA ALA A 124 -13.63 -3.31 3.45
C ALA A 124 -12.98 -4.50 2.72
N ARG A 125 -11.65 -4.65 2.74
CA ARG A 125 -10.94 -5.79 2.11
C ARG A 125 -11.32 -7.15 2.74
N ASP A 126 -11.51 -7.18 4.06
CA ASP A 126 -11.91 -8.40 4.78
C ASP A 126 -13.30 -8.90 4.33
N HIS A 127 -14.19 -7.99 3.91
CA HIS A 127 -15.60 -8.29 3.63
C HIS A 127 -15.98 -8.24 2.14
N SER A 128 -15.35 -7.39 1.34
CA SER A 128 -15.62 -7.20 -0.09
C SER A 128 -14.59 -7.92 -0.96
N ASP A 129 -15.06 -8.83 -1.82
CA ASP A 129 -14.23 -9.56 -2.78
C ASP A 129 -13.59 -8.61 -3.79
N GLU A 130 -14.35 -7.61 -4.25
CA GLU A 130 -13.96 -6.58 -5.19
C GLU A 130 -12.84 -5.70 -4.61
N VAL A 131 -13.01 -5.20 -3.38
CA VAL A 131 -11.97 -4.38 -2.72
C VAL A 131 -10.73 -5.22 -2.38
N ARG A 132 -10.90 -6.49 -2.01
CA ARG A 132 -9.77 -7.40 -1.78
C ARG A 132 -8.96 -7.67 -3.05
N ALA A 133 -9.63 -7.82 -4.18
CA ALA A 133 -9.01 -8.05 -5.48
C ALA A 133 -8.39 -6.78 -6.09
N ALA A 134 -8.83 -5.59 -5.66
CA ALA A 134 -8.29 -4.32 -6.12
C ALA A 134 -6.81 -4.13 -5.73
N SER A 135 -6.03 -3.55 -6.64
CA SER A 135 -4.66 -3.12 -6.37
C SER A 135 -4.64 -1.93 -5.40
N SER A 136 -3.52 -1.73 -4.70
CA SER A 136 -3.36 -0.55 -3.82
C SER A 136 -3.54 0.76 -4.59
N GLU A 137 -3.05 0.85 -5.83
CA GLU A 137 -3.24 2.02 -6.69
C GLU A 137 -4.72 2.30 -6.96
N LYS A 138 -5.53 1.27 -7.26
CA LYS A 138 -6.97 1.43 -7.47
C LYS A 138 -7.69 1.88 -6.19
N ILE A 139 -7.25 1.39 -5.04
CA ILE A 139 -7.77 1.81 -3.74
C ILE A 139 -7.39 3.27 -3.46
N TYR A 140 -6.14 3.68 -3.70
CA TYR A 140 -5.73 5.08 -3.55
C TYR A 140 -6.52 6.00 -4.48
N GLU A 141 -6.68 5.63 -5.76
CA GLU A 141 -7.50 6.37 -6.72
C GLU A 141 -8.92 6.56 -6.18
N ALA A 142 -9.58 5.48 -5.75
CA ALA A 142 -10.93 5.56 -5.19
C ALA A 142 -11.02 6.47 -3.96
N LEU A 143 -10.06 6.37 -3.03
CA LEU A 143 -10.01 7.20 -1.82
C LEU A 143 -9.77 8.68 -2.16
N PHE A 144 -8.87 9.00 -3.09
CA PHE A 144 -8.56 10.37 -3.45
C PHE A 144 -9.64 11.00 -4.35
N ASP A 145 -10.22 10.24 -5.28
CA ASP A 145 -11.34 10.69 -6.10
C ASP A 145 -12.59 10.98 -5.25
N GLY A 146 -12.82 10.17 -4.20
CA GLY A 146 -13.89 10.45 -3.24
C GLY A 146 -13.65 11.73 -2.45
N ALA A 147 -12.39 12.06 -2.16
CA ALA A 147 -11.99 13.18 -1.32
C ALA A 147 -11.99 14.56 -2.03
N LEU A 148 -12.02 14.59 -3.36
CA LEU A 148 -11.87 15.80 -4.21
C LEU A 148 -13.20 16.27 -4.81
#